data_AF-A0A8H8NEM9-F1
#
_entry.id   AF-A0A8H8NEM9-F1
#
_cell.length_a   1.000
_cell.length_b   1.000
_cell.length_c   1.000
_cell.angle_alpha   90.00
_cell.angle_beta   90.00
_cell.angle_gamma   90.00
#
_symmetry.space_group_name_H-M   'P 1'
#
loop_
_entity.id
_entity.type
_entity.pdbx_description
1 polymer ?
#
loop_
_entity_poly.entity_id
_entity_poly.type
_entity_poly.pdbx_seq_one_letter_code
_entity_poly.pdbx_strand_id
1 'polypeptide(L)'
;MPDWRSIEQELHEWKPFTRTALEEESWRGVVRLAVQESWRHTLLIYLYMGVCGVASDDPRVRASVKQVFQIIGAVKKESDPIANIHFANQYLIAGAYTPSEKRRAIVREELSKLIKTGMWLLSGSDFIPVLDHLWHNAGCNGQPVTWRDYVHSRQIALPVPK
;
A
#
# COMPACT_ATOMS: atom_id res chain seq x y z
N MET A 1 -14.59 20.53 4.01
CA MET A 1 -13.40 19.65 3.97
C MET A 1 -12.21 20.52 3.62
N PRO A 2 -11.03 20.35 4.25
CA PRO A 2 -9.81 21.03 3.82
C PRO A 2 -9.55 20.74 2.33
N ASP A 3 -8.96 21.72 1.61
CA ASP A 3 -8.57 21.54 0.21
C ASP A 3 -7.57 20.39 0.13
N TRP A 4 -7.83 19.38 -0.70
CA TRP A 4 -6.94 18.22 -0.84
C TRP A 4 -5.53 18.64 -1.26
N ARG A 5 -5.37 19.82 -1.88
CA ARG A 5 -4.06 20.41 -2.21
C ARG A 5 -3.24 20.78 -1.00
N SER A 6 -3.84 21.23 0.11
CA SER A 6 -3.09 21.52 1.33
C SER A 6 -2.54 20.22 1.93
N ILE A 7 -3.34 19.15 1.92
CA ILE A 7 -2.92 17.82 2.35
C ILE A 7 -1.82 17.28 1.43
N GLU A 8 -1.95 17.45 0.11
CA GLU A 8 -0.91 17.08 -0.86
C GLU A 8 0.41 17.80 -0.55
N GLN A 9 0.37 19.12 -0.34
CA GLN A 9 1.55 19.92 -0.01
C GLN A 9 2.18 19.47 1.31
N GLU A 10 1.39 19.27 2.36
CA GLU A 10 1.87 18.75 3.65
C GLU A 10 2.55 17.39 3.49
N LEU A 11 1.97 16.48 2.69
CA LEU A 11 2.58 15.18 2.41
C LEU A 11 3.88 15.29 1.61
N HIS A 12 4.05 16.30 0.78
CA HIS A 12 5.31 16.53 0.04
C HIS A 12 6.39 17.19 0.89
N GLU A 13 6.02 18.09 1.80
CA GLU A 13 6.95 18.80 2.69
C GLU A 13 7.31 17.99 3.94
N TRP A 14 6.50 16.98 4.26
CA TRP A 14 6.73 16.09 5.40
C TRP A 14 8.10 15.40 5.32
N LYS A 15 8.77 15.31 6.47
CA LYS A 15 10.05 14.63 6.63
C LYS A 15 9.92 13.45 7.59
N PRO A 16 10.62 12.34 7.33
CA PRO A 16 10.70 11.24 8.28
C PRO A 16 11.22 11.71 9.64
N PHE A 17 10.58 11.24 10.70
CA PHE A 17 11.07 11.39 12.04
C PHE A 17 12.35 10.57 12.23
N THR A 18 13.41 11.23 12.70
CA THR A 18 14.66 10.61 13.14
C THR A 18 14.82 10.78 14.66
N ARG A 19 15.30 9.73 15.34
CA ARG A 19 15.37 9.72 16.83
C ARG A 19 16.76 10.07 17.35
N THR A 20 17.83 9.58 16.71
CA THR A 20 19.25 9.90 16.98
C THR A 20 20.16 9.50 15.80
N ALA A 21 21.30 10.17 15.61
CA ALA A 21 22.26 9.87 14.53
C ALA A 21 22.85 8.44 14.60
N LEU A 22 23.06 7.90 15.81
CA LEU A 22 23.57 6.52 16.00
C LEU A 22 22.54 5.45 15.63
N GLU A 23 21.23 5.74 15.71
CA GLU A 23 20.18 4.83 15.24
C GLU A 23 20.01 4.90 13.72
N GLU A 24 20.33 6.03 13.08
CA GLU A 24 20.28 6.22 11.62
C GLU A 24 21.28 5.32 10.88
N GLU A 25 22.47 5.11 11.45
CA GLU A 25 23.50 4.23 10.88
C GLU A 25 23.15 2.73 11.06
N SER A 26 22.15 2.42 11.88
CA SER A 26 21.71 1.05 12.10
C SER A 26 20.71 0.61 11.03
N TRP A 27 20.77 -0.67 10.69
CA TRP A 27 19.75 -1.36 9.86
C TRP A 27 18.30 -1.06 10.33
N ARG A 28 18.06 -0.98 11.64
CA ARG A 28 16.73 -0.66 12.20
C ARG A 28 16.28 0.76 11.88
N GLY A 29 17.21 1.71 11.82
CA GLY A 29 16.98 3.07 11.36
C GLY A 29 16.54 3.10 9.90
N VAL A 30 17.25 2.37 9.03
CA VAL A 30 16.90 2.22 7.61
C VAL A 30 15.48 1.66 7.42
N VAL A 31 15.12 0.59 8.14
CA VAL A 31 13.75 0.04 8.11
C VAL A 31 12.73 1.07 8.53
N ARG A 32 12.98 1.78 9.62
CA ARG A 32 12.04 2.78 10.14
C ARG A 32 11.83 3.92 9.14
N LEU A 33 12.89 4.41 8.51
CA LEU A 33 12.80 5.42 7.45
C LEU A 33 12.02 4.89 6.25
N ALA A 34 12.26 3.63 5.86
CA ALA A 34 11.51 2.99 4.79
C ALA A 34 10.01 2.84 5.11
N VAL A 35 9.65 2.42 6.34
CA VAL A 35 8.25 2.35 6.79
C VAL A 35 7.60 3.73 6.69
N GLN A 36 8.28 4.76 7.19
CA GLN A 36 7.85 6.15 7.17
C GLN A 36 7.62 6.69 5.74
N GLU A 37 8.60 6.55 4.86
CA GLU A 37 8.50 6.97 3.46
C GLU A 37 7.45 6.17 2.67
N SER A 38 7.30 4.88 2.96
CA SER A 38 6.26 4.05 2.34
C SER A 38 4.85 4.51 2.73
N TRP A 39 4.66 5.00 3.96
CA TRP A 39 3.40 5.60 4.40
C TRP A 39 3.10 6.92 3.69
N ARG A 40 4.10 7.79 3.51
CA ARG A 40 3.94 9.03 2.73
C ARG A 40 3.39 8.74 1.33
N HIS A 41 3.99 7.78 0.61
CA HIS A 41 3.48 7.38 -0.70
C HIS A 41 2.14 6.66 -0.67
N THR A 42 1.87 5.86 0.37
CA THR A 42 0.56 5.20 0.54
C THR A 42 -0.57 6.21 0.75
N LEU A 43 -0.32 7.26 1.53
CA LEU A 43 -1.26 8.36 1.75
C LEU A 43 -1.47 9.18 0.48
N LEU A 44 -0.43 9.44 -0.32
CA LEU A 44 -0.57 10.09 -1.63
C LEU A 44 -1.45 9.26 -2.58
N ILE A 45 -1.26 7.93 -2.62
CA ILE A 45 -2.14 7.05 -3.41
C ILE A 45 -3.59 7.18 -2.95
N TYR A 46 -3.83 7.11 -1.64
CA TYR A 46 -5.19 7.24 -1.09
C TYR A 46 -5.80 8.62 -1.37
N LEU A 47 -5.03 9.70 -1.25
CA LEU A 47 -5.47 11.06 -1.55
C LEU A 47 -5.94 11.16 -3.00
N TYR A 48 -5.11 10.73 -3.96
CA TYR A 48 -5.45 10.81 -5.38
C TYR A 48 -6.64 9.93 -5.74
N MET A 49 -6.63 8.67 -5.33
CA MET A 49 -7.64 7.69 -5.73
C MET A 49 -8.97 7.90 -4.98
N GLY A 50 -8.90 8.09 -3.66
CA GLY A 50 -10.05 8.14 -2.78
C GLY A 50 -10.66 9.53 -2.65
N VAL A 51 -9.85 10.59 -2.63
CA VAL A 51 -10.32 11.98 -2.44
C VAL A 51 -10.44 12.69 -3.80
N CYS A 52 -9.42 12.64 -4.64
CA CYS A 52 -9.45 13.30 -5.96
C CYS A 52 -10.21 12.48 -7.01
N GLY A 53 -10.44 11.18 -6.75
CA GLY A 53 -11.23 10.31 -7.63
C GLY A 53 -10.54 9.95 -8.94
N VAL A 54 -9.21 10.10 -9.05
CA VAL A 54 -8.48 9.72 -10.27
C VAL A 54 -8.32 8.19 -10.35
N ALA A 55 -8.00 7.69 -11.55
CA ALA A 55 -7.75 6.27 -11.79
C ALA A 55 -6.27 5.90 -11.56
N SER A 56 -5.98 4.60 -11.45
CA SER A 56 -4.65 4.10 -11.08
C SER A 56 -3.57 4.33 -12.14
N ASP A 57 -3.94 4.75 -13.35
CA ASP A 57 -3.03 5.13 -14.43
C ASP A 57 -2.59 6.60 -14.36
N ASP A 58 -3.18 7.42 -13.48
CA ASP A 58 -2.69 8.77 -13.19
C ASP A 58 -1.19 8.71 -12.86
N PRO A 59 -0.36 9.56 -13.51
CA PRO A 59 1.09 9.52 -13.34
C PRO A 59 1.53 9.63 -11.87
N ARG A 60 0.80 10.38 -11.04
CA ARG A 60 1.13 10.59 -9.62
C ARG A 60 0.84 9.34 -8.78
N VAL A 61 -0.24 8.64 -9.10
CA VAL A 61 -0.57 7.34 -8.50
C VAL A 61 0.47 6.31 -8.90
N ARG A 62 0.78 6.20 -10.21
CA ARG A 62 1.80 5.26 -10.71
C ARG A 62 3.17 5.51 -10.09
N ALA A 63 3.57 6.78 -9.97
CA ALA A 63 4.83 7.16 -9.32
C ALA A 63 4.84 6.69 -7.87
N SER A 64 3.79 6.99 -7.09
CA SER A 64 3.72 6.60 -5.69
C SER A 64 3.66 5.08 -5.50
N VAL A 65 2.88 4.35 -6.30
CA VAL A 65 2.85 2.88 -6.31
C VAL A 65 4.24 2.32 -6.59
N LYS A 66 4.96 2.85 -7.58
CA LYS A 66 6.32 2.44 -7.90
C LYS A 66 7.26 2.68 -6.71
N GLN A 67 7.19 3.84 -6.07
CA GLN A 67 8.04 4.15 -4.92
C GLN A 67 7.78 3.20 -3.75
N VAL A 68 6.52 2.88 -3.42
CA VAL A 68 6.19 1.90 -2.38
C VAL A 68 6.89 0.56 -2.63
N PHE A 69 6.77 0.00 -3.84
CA PHE A 69 7.42 -1.27 -4.16
C PHE A 69 8.96 -1.20 -4.15
N GLN A 70 9.54 -0.06 -4.53
CA GLN A 70 11.00 0.12 -4.48
C GLN A 70 11.51 0.21 -3.04
N ILE A 71 10.83 0.98 -2.19
CA ILE A 71 11.17 1.14 -0.77
C ILE A 71 11.09 -0.21 -0.06
N ILE A 72 9.96 -0.92 -0.20
CA ILE A 72 9.78 -2.23 0.43
C ILE A 72 10.80 -3.23 -0.11
N GLY A 73 11.04 -3.23 -1.44
CA GLY A 73 12.02 -4.13 -2.07
C GLY A 73 13.46 -3.90 -1.61
N ALA A 74 13.82 -2.66 -1.28
CA ALA A 74 15.15 -2.31 -0.79
C ALA A 74 15.40 -2.88 0.61
N VAL A 75 14.43 -2.77 1.52
CA VAL A 75 14.58 -3.23 2.90
C VAL A 75 14.32 -4.73 3.08
N LYS A 76 13.44 -5.32 2.27
CA LYS A 76 13.06 -6.74 2.44
C LYS A 76 14.22 -7.73 2.31
N LYS A 77 15.29 -7.38 1.56
CA LYS A 77 16.47 -8.23 1.41
C LYS A 77 17.29 -8.39 2.70
N GLU A 78 17.16 -7.43 3.60
CA GLU A 78 18.01 -7.30 4.79
C GLU A 78 17.19 -7.44 6.09
N SER A 79 15.86 -7.57 5.97
CA SER A 79 14.94 -7.47 7.10
C SER A 79 14.45 -8.79 7.69
N ASP A 80 14.42 -8.83 9.01
CA ASP A 80 13.69 -9.81 9.81
C ASP A 80 12.22 -9.93 9.35
N PRO A 81 11.63 -11.15 9.27
CA PRO A 81 10.20 -11.36 9.04
C PRO A 81 9.25 -10.42 9.81
N ILE A 82 9.63 -9.96 11.01
CA ILE A 82 8.83 -9.02 11.81
C ILE A 82 8.70 -7.65 11.13
N ALA A 83 9.72 -7.17 10.42
CA ALA A 83 9.67 -5.89 9.74
C ALA A 83 8.64 -5.86 8.60
N ASN A 84 8.34 -7.00 7.99
CA ASN A 84 7.36 -7.11 6.90
C ASN A 84 5.94 -6.78 7.35
N ILE A 85 5.62 -6.93 8.64
CA ILE A 85 4.31 -6.58 9.20
C ILE A 85 4.02 -5.09 9.03
N HIS A 86 5.05 -4.25 9.17
CA HIS A 86 4.89 -2.79 9.04
C HIS A 86 4.58 -2.33 7.62
N PHE A 87 4.67 -3.23 6.62
CA PHE A 87 4.36 -2.97 5.22
C PHE A 87 3.01 -3.55 4.75
N ALA A 88 2.22 -4.15 5.64
CA ALA A 88 0.96 -4.81 5.28
C ALA A 88 -0.03 -3.87 4.56
N ASN A 89 -0.25 -2.67 5.11
CA ASN A 89 -1.17 -1.69 4.53
C ASN A 89 -0.63 -1.13 3.20
N GLN A 90 0.68 -0.97 3.09
CA GLN A 90 1.35 -0.48 1.90
C GLN A 90 1.27 -1.52 0.78
N TYR A 91 1.40 -2.81 1.09
CA TYR A 91 1.13 -3.90 0.16
C TYR A 91 -0.34 -3.92 -0.28
N LEU A 92 -1.28 -3.74 0.64
CA LEU A 92 -2.71 -3.70 0.31
C LEU A 92 -3.03 -2.56 -0.66
N ILE A 93 -2.65 -1.33 -0.32
CA ILE A 93 -2.97 -0.13 -1.11
C ILE A 93 -2.20 -0.14 -2.44
N ALA A 94 -0.87 -0.30 -2.42
CA ALA A 94 -0.09 -0.30 -3.66
C ALA A 94 -0.42 -1.53 -4.54
N GLY A 95 -0.82 -2.64 -3.94
CA GLY A 95 -1.27 -3.85 -4.62
C GLY A 95 -2.64 -3.73 -5.28
N ALA A 96 -3.58 -3.00 -4.66
CA ALA A 96 -4.87 -2.70 -5.28
C ALA A 96 -4.69 -1.90 -6.58
N TYR A 97 -3.71 -0.99 -6.62
CA TYR A 97 -3.56 0.01 -7.69
C TYR A 97 -2.36 -0.24 -8.62
N THR A 98 -1.72 -1.40 -8.56
CA THR A 98 -0.64 -1.75 -9.50
C THR A 98 -1.20 -2.41 -10.77
N PRO A 99 -0.76 -1.97 -11.97
CA PRO A 99 -1.12 -2.65 -13.23
C PRO A 99 -0.28 -3.91 -13.50
N SER A 100 0.77 -4.16 -12.71
CA SER A 100 1.69 -5.28 -12.93
C SER A 100 1.21 -6.55 -12.24
N GLU A 101 0.86 -7.57 -13.03
CA GLU A 101 0.51 -8.92 -12.54
C GLU A 101 1.60 -9.53 -11.67
N LYS A 102 2.87 -9.34 -12.05
CA LYS A 102 4.01 -9.79 -11.23
C LYS A 102 3.99 -9.16 -9.83
N ARG A 103 3.65 -7.86 -9.72
CA ARG A 103 3.54 -7.18 -8.42
C ARG A 103 2.30 -7.64 -7.65
N ARG A 104 1.20 -7.93 -8.32
CA ARG A 104 -0.01 -8.52 -7.70
C ARG A 104 0.28 -9.88 -7.08
N ALA A 105 1.02 -10.74 -7.79
CA ALA A 105 1.46 -12.04 -7.25
C ALA A 105 2.33 -11.88 -5.99
N ILE A 106 3.29 -10.95 -6.01
CA ILE A 106 4.12 -10.64 -4.83
C ILE A 106 3.26 -10.14 -3.66
N VAL A 107 2.35 -9.19 -3.90
CA VAL A 107 1.44 -8.68 -2.86
C VAL A 107 0.64 -9.82 -2.24
N ARG A 108 0.07 -10.67 -3.08
CA ARG A 108 -0.74 -11.80 -2.65
C ARG A 108 0.06 -12.76 -1.77
N GLU A 109 1.29 -13.08 -2.17
CA GLU A 109 2.19 -13.95 -1.41
C GLU A 109 2.53 -13.34 -0.05
N GLU A 110 2.88 -12.05 -0.02
CA GLU A 110 3.28 -11.37 1.21
C GLU A 110 2.13 -11.19 2.19
N LEU A 111 0.96 -10.78 1.71
CA LEU A 111 -0.24 -10.73 2.55
C LEU A 111 -0.59 -12.12 3.08
N SER A 112 -0.42 -13.18 2.28
CA SER A 112 -0.66 -14.56 2.73
C SER A 112 0.30 -14.99 3.85
N LYS A 113 1.58 -14.59 3.78
CA LYS A 113 2.56 -14.85 4.85
C LYS A 113 2.17 -14.12 6.14
N LEU A 114 1.76 -12.87 6.03
CA LEU A 114 1.34 -12.04 7.17
C LEU A 114 0.09 -12.58 7.88
N ILE A 115 -0.87 -13.14 7.13
CA ILE A 115 -2.04 -13.79 7.72
C ILE A 115 -1.63 -15.04 8.51
N LYS A 116 -0.70 -15.83 7.97
CA LYS A 116 -0.23 -17.08 8.60
C LYS A 116 0.57 -16.87 9.88
N THR A 117 1.20 -15.71 10.07
CA THR A 117 1.94 -15.39 11.30
C THR A 117 1.03 -15.03 12.48
N GLY A 118 -0.31 -15.12 12.32
CA GLY A 118 -1.28 -14.98 13.41
C GLY A 118 -1.48 -13.56 13.90
N MET A 119 -0.98 -12.55 13.17
CA MET A 119 -1.11 -11.16 13.56
C MET A 119 -2.47 -10.58 13.12
N TRP A 120 -3.47 -10.87 13.95
CA TRP A 120 -4.91 -10.56 13.81
C TRP A 120 -5.29 -9.06 13.79
N LEU A 121 -4.35 -8.13 13.94
CA LEU A 121 -4.66 -6.69 14.09
C LEU A 121 -5.25 -6.03 12.84
N LEU A 122 -5.17 -6.71 11.70
CA LEU A 122 -5.94 -6.41 10.50
C LEU A 122 -6.75 -7.67 10.22
N SER A 123 -8.02 -7.56 9.83
CA SER A 123 -8.80 -8.66 9.23
C SER A 123 -8.15 -9.11 7.91
N GLY A 124 -6.92 -9.61 7.95
CA GLY A 124 -6.03 -9.83 6.80
C GLY A 124 -6.57 -10.87 5.85
N SER A 125 -7.30 -11.87 6.38
CA SER A 125 -8.03 -12.89 5.63
C SER A 125 -8.99 -12.31 4.61
N ASP A 126 -9.50 -11.12 4.90
CA ASP A 126 -10.64 -10.54 4.21
C ASP A 126 -10.20 -9.71 3.00
N PHE A 127 -8.95 -9.23 2.98
CA PHE A 127 -8.46 -8.35 1.91
C PHE A 127 -7.94 -9.10 0.68
N ILE A 128 -7.40 -10.31 0.83
CA ILE A 128 -6.93 -11.08 -0.34
C ILE A 128 -8.10 -11.39 -1.29
N PRO A 129 -9.28 -11.87 -0.82
CA PRO A 129 -10.44 -12.03 -1.69
C PRO A 129 -10.90 -10.74 -2.39
N VAL A 130 -10.79 -9.59 -1.72
CA VAL A 130 -11.10 -8.27 -2.32
C VAL A 130 -10.14 -7.96 -3.47
N LEU A 131 -8.84 -8.16 -3.25
CA LEU A 131 -7.82 -7.93 -4.25
C LEU A 131 -7.94 -8.91 -5.42
N ASP A 132 -8.15 -10.20 -5.14
CA ASP A 132 -8.37 -11.22 -6.16
C ASP A 132 -9.60 -10.84 -7.01
N HIS A 133 -10.73 -10.44 -6.40
CA HIS A 133 -11.90 -9.97 -7.15
C HIS A 133 -11.57 -8.73 -8.01
N LEU A 134 -10.89 -7.73 -7.44
CA LEU A 134 -10.52 -6.50 -8.17
C LEU A 134 -9.64 -6.81 -9.38
N TRP A 135 -8.61 -7.64 -9.22
CA TRP A 135 -7.62 -7.96 -10.25
C TRP A 135 -8.20 -8.79 -11.38
N HIS A 136 -9.13 -9.70 -11.10
CA HIS A 136 -9.77 -10.52 -12.14
C HIS A 136 -10.94 -9.82 -12.84
N ASN A 137 -11.44 -8.72 -12.29
CA ASN A 137 -12.54 -7.93 -12.88
C ASN A 137 -12.03 -6.59 -13.40
N ALA A 138 -12.29 -5.49 -12.69
CA ALA A 138 -11.99 -4.13 -13.15
C ALA A 138 -10.50 -3.93 -13.51
N GLY A 139 -9.60 -4.60 -12.79
CA GLY A 139 -8.16 -4.54 -13.03
C GLY A 139 -7.62 -5.59 -13.98
N CYS A 140 -8.47 -6.38 -14.66
CA CYS A 140 -8.00 -7.49 -15.50
C CYS A 140 -7.02 -7.01 -16.56
N ASN A 141 -6.02 -7.82 -16.89
CA ASN A 141 -4.98 -7.47 -17.87
C ASN A 141 -4.25 -6.14 -17.57
N GLY A 142 -4.14 -5.78 -16.29
CA GLY A 142 -3.51 -4.52 -15.86
C GLY A 142 -4.30 -3.26 -16.19
N GLN A 143 -5.61 -3.36 -16.47
CA GLN A 143 -6.47 -2.20 -16.70
C GLN A 143 -6.47 -1.25 -15.48
N PRO A 144 -6.59 0.07 -15.72
CA PRO A 144 -6.69 1.04 -14.64
C PRO A 144 -7.95 0.78 -13.80
N VAL A 145 -7.80 0.85 -12.48
CA VAL A 145 -8.92 0.73 -11.54
C VAL A 145 -9.15 2.07 -10.85
N THR A 146 -10.32 2.24 -10.27
CA THR A 146 -10.70 3.42 -9.48
C THR A 146 -10.95 3.03 -8.01
N TRP A 147 -11.13 4.04 -7.14
CA TRP A 147 -11.58 3.79 -5.76
C TRP A 147 -12.93 3.08 -5.71
N ARG A 148 -13.85 3.37 -6.66
CA ARG A 148 -15.17 2.74 -6.72
C ARG A 148 -15.06 1.25 -7.03
N ASP A 149 -14.15 0.85 -7.91
CA ASP A 149 -13.93 -0.56 -8.24
C ASP A 149 -13.43 -1.36 -7.03
N TYR A 150 -12.54 -0.75 -6.23
CA TYR A 150 -12.09 -1.33 -4.97
C TYR A 150 -13.25 -1.47 -3.97
N VAL A 151 -14.06 -0.42 -3.79
CA VAL A 151 -15.22 -0.46 -2.88
C VAL A 151 -16.23 -1.53 -3.32
N HIS A 152 -16.51 -1.64 -4.62
CA HIS A 152 -17.38 -2.66 -5.18
C HIS A 152 -16.84 -4.07 -4.91
N SER A 153 -15.56 -4.30 -5.17
CA SER A 153 -14.90 -5.58 -4.87
C SER A 153 -14.95 -5.92 -3.38
N ARG A 154 -14.82 -4.91 -2.51
CA ARG A 154 -14.94 -5.07 -1.06
C ARG A 154 -16.35 -5.45 -0.62
N GLN A 155 -17.37 -4.88 -1.24
CA GLN A 155 -18.77 -5.23 -0.94
C GLN A 155 -19.11 -6.67 -1.34
N ILE A 156 -18.56 -7.14 -2.47
CA ILE A 156 -18.78 -8.51 -2.94
C ILE A 156 -18.03 -9.52 -2.06
N ALA A 157 -16.76 -9.28 -1.78
CA ALA A 157 -15.94 -10.23 -1.03
C ALA A 157 -16.23 -10.22 0.47
N LEU A 158 -16.69 -9.08 1.02
CA LEU A 158 -16.94 -8.88 2.46
C LEU A 158 -18.31 -8.24 2.69
N PRO A 159 -19.41 -9.00 2.48
CA PRO A 159 -20.74 -8.50 2.71
C PRO A 159 -20.93 -8.17 4.20
N VAL A 160 -21.48 -6.98 4.48
CA VAL A 160 -21.86 -6.62 5.85
C VAL A 160 -23.12 -7.42 6.20
N PRO A 161 -23.14 -8.15 7.34
CA PRO A 161 -24.34 -8.85 7.79
C PRO A 161 -25.51 -7.87 7.92
N LYS A 162 -26.67 -8.26 7.43
CA LYS A 162 -27.92 -7.50 7.59
C LYS A 162 -28.48 -7.66 8.99
#